data_AF-A0A093H697-F1
#
_entry.id   AF-A0A093H697-F1
#
_cell.length_a   1.000
_cell.length_b   1.000
_cell.length_c   1.000
_cell.angle_alpha   90.00
_cell.angle_beta   90.00
_cell.angle_gamma   90.00
#
_symmetry.space_group_name_H-M   'P 1'
#
loop_
_entity.id
_entity.type
_entity.pdbx_description
1 polymer ?
#
loop_
_entity_poly.entity_id
_entity_poly.type
_entity_poly.pdbx_seq_one_letter_code
_entity_poly.pdbx_strand_id
1 'polypeptide(L)'
;LNDEQNSDSESSRLSESTAASSDSEYSRQSFNSDSSSKPSSPASASPPKVITFDELMAAARNLTDLTLAHEIAVNANFCLKHEDFPQNSLVGTVKHIVHKAFWDHLESELNEDPPEYEHAIKLFEEIKEILLSFLTPGANRIQNQICEVLDTDLIRQQAEHNAVDIHGLANYIINTMGKLCAPIRDNDIKQLKATDNIVELLRQIFHVLDLMKMDMANYTIQNLRPYLQRNLVDYERTKFQEILEETPSALDLTTEWIKESIEDELSSISDESSSSSGADSSSKPIISPTLVLNNCYLKLLQWDYHKTLPETLLTDEARLQELREKLNQLKIIACVCLITNNMVGAAIVGMPDFAEQLKRISVPLLEGMNKKTFDLKEALNAISVQICSKLNRSLTERGLPTLSEEVQNNLMGQIAHIVEENNPISSLIDKRIQFFMRSLLALPHFQKCMPAMPGGLAVIQTEMELVGSQYASIVNFNKQVYGPFYANILRKLLFPEASMGKAESETPTN
;
A
#
# COMPACT_ATOMS: atom_id res chain seq x y z
N LEU A 1 53.31 -33.40 19.26
CA LEU A 1 53.64 -34.83 19.34
C LEU A 1 52.48 -35.57 18.66
N ASN A 2 52.37 -35.54 17.33
CA ASN A 2 53.24 -36.22 16.33
C ASN A 2 52.98 -37.74 16.39
N ASP A 3 52.56 -38.46 15.34
CA ASP A 3 52.74 -38.33 13.88
C ASP A 3 51.46 -38.83 13.15
N GLU A 4 51.01 -38.34 12.00
CA GLU A 4 51.61 -38.23 10.64
C GLU A 4 51.89 -39.57 9.92
N GLN A 5 51.10 -39.88 8.88
CA GLN A 5 51.49 -40.15 7.47
C GLN A 5 50.33 -40.84 6.70
N ASN A 6 49.77 -40.21 5.65
CA ASN A 6 50.12 -40.32 4.22
C ASN A 6 49.67 -41.65 3.56
N SER A 7 49.26 -41.70 2.29
CA SER A 7 48.86 -40.65 1.32
C SER A 7 48.21 -41.34 0.09
N ASP A 8 47.73 -40.54 -0.86
CA ASP A 8 47.55 -40.88 -2.29
C ASP A 8 46.39 -41.82 -2.70
N SER A 9 45.89 -41.80 -3.95
CA SER A 9 45.73 -40.81 -5.04
C SER A 9 45.10 -41.57 -6.24
N GLU A 10 44.73 -40.88 -7.33
CA GLU A 10 44.12 -41.37 -8.59
C GLU A 10 42.59 -41.56 -8.56
N SER A 11 41.74 -40.93 -9.40
CA SER A 11 41.85 -40.24 -10.71
C SER A 11 41.75 -41.11 -11.98
N SER A 12 40.52 -41.27 -12.48
CA SER A 12 40.19 -41.49 -13.91
C SER A 12 38.74 -41.03 -14.13
N ARG A 13 38.42 -39.94 -14.86
CA ARG A 13 38.57 -39.64 -16.30
C ARG A 13 37.48 -40.24 -17.21
N LEU A 14 36.83 -39.33 -17.95
CA LEU A 14 36.07 -39.38 -19.22
C LEU A 14 34.76 -38.57 -19.04
N SER A 15 34.56 -37.36 -19.60
CA SER A 15 34.46 -36.98 -21.05
C SER A 15 33.25 -37.65 -21.72
N GLU A 16 32.34 -37.02 -22.48
CA GLU A 16 32.12 -35.63 -22.98
C GLU A 16 30.71 -35.59 -23.68
N SER A 17 29.99 -34.51 -24.02
CA SER A 17 30.19 -33.04 -23.97
C SER A 17 28.81 -32.29 -24.05
N THR A 18 28.69 -31.22 -24.86
CA THR A 18 27.51 -30.39 -25.26
C THR A 18 26.70 -29.66 -24.17
N ALA A 19 26.40 -28.36 -24.28
CA ALA A 19 27.00 -27.26 -25.04
C ALA A 19 26.69 -25.93 -24.32
N ALA A 20 27.60 -24.96 -24.36
CA ALA A 20 27.47 -23.70 -23.61
C ALA A 20 26.96 -22.54 -24.49
N SER A 21 26.21 -21.63 -23.89
CA SER A 21 26.38 -20.20 -24.16
C SER A 21 26.38 -19.44 -22.83
N SER A 22 27.49 -18.76 -22.56
CA SER A 22 27.63 -17.81 -21.46
C SER A 22 28.15 -16.52 -22.06
N ASP A 23 27.38 -15.45 -22.00
CA ASP A 23 27.88 -14.09 -22.24
C ASP A 23 27.28 -13.17 -21.19
N SER A 24 28.09 -12.88 -20.16
CA SER A 24 27.78 -11.93 -19.11
C SER A 24 28.71 -10.72 -19.24
N GLU A 25 28.40 -9.81 -20.17
CA GLU A 25 29.13 -8.56 -20.31
C GLU A 25 28.45 -7.42 -19.52
N TYR A 26 29.14 -6.97 -18.47
CA TYR A 26 28.80 -5.76 -17.72
C TYR A 26 29.04 -4.50 -18.58
N SER A 27 28.04 -4.08 -19.36
CA SER A 27 28.15 -2.85 -20.14
C SER A 27 27.90 -1.61 -19.28
N ARG A 28 28.97 -1.04 -18.72
CA ARG A 28 28.96 0.33 -18.17
C ARG A 28 28.92 1.34 -19.32
N GLN A 29 27.73 1.69 -19.80
CA GLN A 29 27.59 2.79 -20.76
C GLN A 29 27.41 4.13 -20.03
N SER A 30 28.39 5.02 -20.19
CA SER A 30 28.29 6.42 -19.77
C SER A 30 27.41 7.19 -20.76
N PHE A 31 26.37 7.84 -20.26
CA PHE A 31 25.54 8.74 -21.07
C PHE A 31 26.33 10.00 -21.47
N ASN A 32 26.79 10.04 -22.71
CA ASN A 32 27.14 11.23 -23.47
C ASN A 32 27.06 10.86 -24.96
N SER A 33 26.05 11.34 -25.67
CA SER A 33 25.96 11.22 -27.13
C SER A 33 25.04 12.32 -27.67
N ASP A 34 25.64 13.25 -28.40
CA ASP A 34 24.98 14.39 -29.01
C ASP A 34 24.01 14.00 -30.14
N SER A 35 23.03 14.87 -30.36
CA SER A 35 22.07 14.81 -31.45
C SER A 35 22.74 14.83 -32.84
N SER A 36 22.29 13.95 -33.73
CA SER A 36 22.58 13.99 -35.17
C SER A 36 21.29 13.71 -35.96
N SER A 37 20.60 14.78 -36.34
CA SER A 37 19.35 14.73 -37.09
C SER A 37 19.61 14.60 -38.61
N LYS A 38 18.81 13.78 -39.29
CA LYS A 38 18.58 13.89 -40.74
C LYS A 38 17.16 14.45 -40.98
N PRO A 39 16.96 15.32 -41.99
CA PRO A 39 15.75 16.11 -42.08
C PRO A 39 14.55 15.34 -42.67
N SER A 40 13.38 15.56 -42.08
CA SER A 40 12.10 15.02 -42.54
C SER A 40 11.45 15.92 -43.59
N SER A 41 10.95 15.32 -44.69
CA SER A 41 9.99 15.99 -45.58
C SER A 41 8.63 16.19 -44.90
N PRO A 42 7.83 17.20 -45.29
CA PRO A 42 6.65 17.62 -44.52
C PRO A 42 5.36 16.83 -44.86
N ALA A 43 4.46 16.83 -43.88
CA ALA A 43 3.03 16.53 -43.98
C ALA A 43 2.58 15.10 -44.33
N SER A 44 2.49 14.27 -43.28
CA SER A 44 1.43 13.25 -43.15
C SER A 44 0.84 13.36 -41.74
N ALA A 45 -0.28 14.07 -41.58
CA ALA A 45 -1.02 14.03 -40.32
C ALA A 45 -1.71 12.66 -40.22
N SER A 46 -1.15 11.74 -39.44
CA SER A 46 -1.80 10.47 -39.14
C SER A 46 -3.12 10.73 -38.40
N PRO A 47 -4.21 10.03 -38.73
CA PRO A 47 -5.45 10.14 -37.96
C PRO A 47 -5.22 9.67 -36.51
N PRO A 48 -6.02 10.14 -35.53
CA PRO A 48 -5.90 9.69 -34.15
C PRO A 48 -6.04 8.16 -34.10
N LYS A 49 -5.04 7.50 -33.51
CA LYS A 49 -5.02 6.04 -33.35
C LYS A 49 -6.20 5.66 -32.44
N VAL A 50 -7.24 5.08 -33.01
CA VAL A 50 -8.40 4.58 -32.25
C VAL A 50 -7.93 3.40 -31.42
N ILE A 51 -7.83 3.60 -30.10
CA ILE A 51 -7.43 2.55 -29.17
C ILE A 51 -8.50 1.46 -29.22
N THR A 52 -8.08 0.23 -29.50
CA THR A 52 -8.99 -0.92 -29.59
C THR A 52 -9.41 -1.40 -28.20
N PHE A 53 -10.54 -2.09 -28.11
CA PHE A 53 -11.01 -2.66 -26.84
C PHE A 53 -9.99 -3.66 -26.25
N ASP A 54 -9.29 -4.42 -27.10
CA ASP A 54 -8.27 -5.36 -26.68
C ASP A 54 -7.01 -4.66 -26.15
N GLU A 55 -6.57 -3.55 -26.78
CA GLU A 55 -5.50 -2.68 -26.24
C GLU A 55 -5.92 -2.08 -24.88
N LEU A 56 -7.16 -1.60 -24.72
CA LEU A 56 -7.66 -1.09 -23.43
C LEU A 56 -7.69 -2.17 -22.34
N MET A 57 -8.09 -3.40 -22.67
CA MET A 57 -8.10 -4.53 -21.74
C MET A 57 -6.69 -5.02 -21.39
N ALA A 58 -5.72 -4.89 -22.30
CA ALA A 58 -4.31 -5.17 -22.03
C ALA A 58 -3.70 -4.12 -21.09
N ALA A 59 -3.92 -2.83 -21.38
CA ALA A 59 -3.48 -1.73 -20.52
C ALA A 59 -4.09 -1.83 -19.10
N ALA A 60 -5.37 -2.18 -18.99
CA ALA A 60 -6.04 -2.40 -17.70
C ALA A 60 -5.39 -3.55 -16.89
N ARG A 61 -4.99 -4.65 -17.55
CA ARG A 61 -4.27 -5.76 -16.90
C ARG A 61 -2.87 -5.36 -16.44
N ASN A 62 -2.12 -4.64 -17.29
CA ASN A 62 -0.82 -4.09 -16.92
C ASN A 62 -0.92 -3.17 -15.69
N LEU A 63 -1.98 -2.36 -15.59
CA LEU A 63 -2.24 -1.51 -14.43
C LEU A 63 -2.60 -2.32 -13.17
N THR A 64 -3.44 -3.37 -13.29
CA THR A 64 -3.75 -4.24 -12.12
C THR A 64 -2.53 -5.01 -11.63
N ASP A 65 -1.68 -5.50 -12.54
CA ASP A 65 -0.45 -6.23 -12.19
C ASP A 65 0.57 -5.30 -11.53
N LEU A 66 0.70 -4.07 -12.03
CA LEU A 66 1.51 -3.00 -11.42
C LEU A 66 1.03 -2.69 -9.99
N THR A 67 -0.27 -2.41 -9.82
CA THR A 67 -0.88 -2.10 -8.52
C THR A 67 -0.74 -3.28 -7.54
N LEU A 68 -0.94 -4.51 -7.98
CA LEU A 68 -0.79 -5.71 -7.15
C LEU A 68 0.66 -5.93 -6.70
N ALA A 69 1.64 -5.77 -7.61
CA ALA A 69 3.04 -5.88 -7.27
C ALA A 69 3.49 -4.81 -6.25
N HIS A 70 3.05 -3.56 -6.46
CA HIS A 70 3.27 -2.46 -5.54
C HIS A 70 2.67 -2.75 -4.16
N GLU A 71 1.40 -3.18 -4.07
CA GLU A 71 0.76 -3.52 -2.80
C GLU A 71 1.48 -4.66 -2.07
N ILE A 72 1.85 -5.74 -2.78
CA ILE A 72 2.58 -6.86 -2.16
C ILE A 72 3.90 -6.39 -1.53
N ALA A 73 4.60 -5.46 -2.17
CA ALA A 73 5.93 -5.02 -1.75
C ALA A 73 5.90 -3.89 -0.71
N VAL A 74 5.01 -2.90 -0.86
CA VAL A 74 4.95 -1.70 0.01
C VAL A 74 4.10 -1.96 1.25
N ASN A 75 2.97 -2.67 1.12
CA ASN A 75 2.08 -2.93 2.23
C ASN A 75 2.49 -4.22 2.98
N ALA A 76 3.21 -4.05 4.08
CA ALA A 76 3.67 -5.16 4.93
C ALA A 76 2.53 -6.06 5.46
N ASN A 77 1.32 -5.51 5.61
CA ASN A 77 0.12 -6.22 6.05
C ASN A 77 -0.71 -6.80 4.90
N PHE A 78 -0.24 -6.67 3.64
CA PHE A 78 -0.92 -7.27 2.49
C PHE A 78 -1.01 -8.78 2.66
N CYS A 79 -2.24 -9.27 2.58
CA CYS A 79 -2.64 -10.67 2.60
C CYS A 79 -3.92 -10.81 1.78
N LEU A 80 -4.04 -11.91 1.05
CA LEU A 80 -5.28 -12.35 0.46
C LEU A 80 -6.23 -12.72 1.60
N LYS A 81 -7.46 -12.18 1.53
CA LYS A 81 -8.54 -12.44 2.47
C LYS A 81 -9.62 -13.26 1.77
N HIS A 82 -10.38 -14.02 2.55
CA HIS A 82 -11.57 -14.69 2.04
C HIS A 82 -12.61 -13.61 1.70
N GLU A 83 -13.17 -13.66 0.49
CA GLU A 83 -14.25 -12.75 0.10
C GLU A 83 -15.58 -13.21 0.69
N ASP A 84 -15.95 -12.58 1.80
CA ASP A 84 -17.26 -12.74 2.39
C ASP A 84 -18.27 -11.88 1.61
N PHE A 85 -19.08 -12.54 0.78
CA PHE A 85 -20.13 -11.90 0.01
C PHE A 85 -21.11 -11.14 0.93
N PRO A 86 -21.50 -9.89 0.60
CA PRO A 86 -22.53 -9.18 1.34
C PRO A 86 -23.82 -10.01 1.42
N GLN A 87 -24.48 -10.00 2.59
CA GLN A 87 -25.61 -10.88 2.92
C GLN A 87 -26.81 -10.80 1.95
N ASN A 88 -26.91 -9.74 1.13
CA ASN A 88 -27.96 -9.54 0.13
C ASN A 88 -27.45 -9.53 -1.32
N SER A 89 -26.22 -9.99 -1.58
CA SER A 89 -25.66 -10.05 -2.93
C SER A 89 -26.25 -11.22 -3.74
N LEU A 90 -26.63 -10.97 -5.00
CA LEU A 90 -27.13 -12.02 -5.89
C LEU A 90 -26.11 -13.15 -6.08
N VAL A 91 -24.81 -12.79 -6.21
CA VAL A 91 -23.72 -13.76 -6.35
C VAL A 91 -23.57 -14.63 -5.10
N GLY A 92 -23.62 -14.05 -3.90
CA GLY A 92 -23.58 -14.80 -2.65
C GLY A 92 -24.76 -15.75 -2.50
N THR A 93 -25.98 -15.30 -2.83
CA THR A 93 -27.19 -16.14 -2.82
C THR A 93 -27.10 -17.28 -3.84
N VAL A 94 -26.65 -17.03 -5.07
CA VAL A 94 -26.46 -18.08 -6.09
C VAL A 94 -25.40 -19.08 -5.64
N LYS A 95 -24.24 -18.62 -5.15
CA LYS A 95 -23.19 -19.50 -4.60
C LYS A 95 -23.73 -20.36 -3.45
N HIS A 96 -24.47 -19.78 -2.51
CA HIS A 96 -25.07 -20.50 -1.40
C HIS A 96 -26.06 -21.58 -1.88
N ILE A 97 -26.98 -21.24 -2.81
CA ILE A 97 -27.97 -22.19 -3.35
C ILE A 97 -27.28 -23.35 -4.09
N VAL A 98 -26.28 -23.06 -4.92
CA VAL A 98 -25.55 -24.09 -5.68
C VAL A 98 -24.76 -25.01 -4.74
N HIS A 99 -24.00 -24.46 -3.79
CA HIS A 99 -23.28 -25.25 -2.79
C HIS A 99 -24.25 -26.08 -1.96
N LYS A 100 -25.39 -25.52 -1.53
CA LYS A 100 -26.40 -26.26 -0.77
C LYS A 100 -26.98 -27.41 -1.60
N ALA A 101 -27.42 -27.16 -2.83
CA ALA A 101 -27.99 -28.19 -3.69
C ALA A 101 -27.02 -29.36 -3.94
N PHE A 102 -25.72 -29.08 -4.03
CA PHE A 102 -24.69 -30.10 -4.13
C PHE A 102 -24.61 -30.98 -2.86
N TRP A 103 -24.55 -30.39 -1.66
CA TRP A 103 -24.49 -31.16 -0.42
C TRP A 103 -25.81 -31.89 -0.11
N ASP A 104 -26.96 -31.27 -0.37
CA ASP A 104 -28.29 -31.88 -0.26
C ASP A 104 -28.41 -33.11 -1.21
N HIS A 105 -27.80 -33.05 -2.41
CA HIS A 105 -27.78 -34.18 -3.36
C HIS A 105 -26.83 -35.31 -2.93
N LEU A 106 -25.62 -34.98 -2.46
CA LEU A 106 -24.66 -35.95 -1.90
C LEU A 106 -25.25 -36.67 -0.68
N GLU A 107 -25.98 -35.95 0.18
CA GLU A 107 -26.70 -36.56 1.31
C GLU A 107 -27.83 -37.47 0.83
N SER A 108 -28.50 -37.17 -0.28
CA SER A 108 -29.46 -38.11 -0.88
C SER A 108 -28.78 -39.40 -1.35
N GLU A 109 -27.75 -39.30 -2.19
CA GLU A 109 -27.04 -40.45 -2.79
C GLU A 109 -26.49 -41.43 -1.74
N LEU A 110 -25.86 -40.90 -0.69
CA LEU A 110 -25.27 -41.71 0.37
C LEU A 110 -26.31 -42.37 1.32
N ASN A 111 -27.58 -41.95 1.23
CA ASN A 111 -28.70 -42.51 2.00
C ASN A 111 -29.62 -43.42 1.15
N GLU A 112 -29.32 -43.65 -0.13
CA GLU A 112 -30.06 -44.62 -0.96
C GLU A 112 -29.70 -46.07 -0.59
N ASP A 113 -30.53 -47.03 -1.03
CA ASP A 113 -30.33 -48.47 -0.79
C ASP A 113 -30.42 -49.25 -2.13
N PRO A 114 -29.28 -49.61 -2.76
CA PRO A 114 -27.91 -49.40 -2.30
C PRO A 114 -27.43 -47.93 -2.44
N PRO A 115 -26.42 -47.48 -1.67
CA PRO A 115 -25.90 -46.11 -1.76
C PRO A 115 -25.19 -45.84 -3.10
N GLU A 116 -25.35 -44.62 -3.63
CA GLU A 116 -24.57 -44.15 -4.78
C GLU A 116 -23.35 -43.32 -4.31
N TYR A 117 -22.22 -43.46 -5.02
CA TYR A 117 -20.92 -42.89 -4.61
C TYR A 117 -20.31 -41.93 -5.63
N GLU A 118 -20.96 -41.65 -6.77
CA GLU A 118 -20.35 -40.90 -7.89
C GLU A 118 -19.93 -39.47 -7.50
N HIS A 119 -20.72 -38.75 -6.69
CA HIS A 119 -20.28 -37.42 -6.22
C HIS A 119 -19.22 -37.51 -5.12
N ALA A 120 -19.23 -38.54 -4.27
CA ALA A 120 -18.18 -38.77 -3.29
C ALA A 120 -16.81 -39.06 -3.95
N ILE A 121 -16.79 -39.85 -5.04
CA ILE A 121 -15.58 -40.13 -5.82
C ILE A 121 -14.99 -38.84 -6.41
N LYS A 122 -15.80 -37.97 -7.01
CA LYS A 122 -15.37 -36.66 -7.54
C LYS A 122 -14.81 -35.75 -6.44
N LEU A 123 -15.39 -35.77 -5.24
CA LEU A 123 -14.88 -35.03 -4.09
C LEU A 123 -13.50 -35.54 -3.65
N PHE A 124 -13.28 -36.87 -3.64
CA PHE A 124 -11.97 -37.44 -3.32
C PHE A 124 -10.92 -37.14 -4.40
N GLU A 125 -11.31 -37.13 -5.68
CA GLU A 125 -10.47 -36.67 -6.79
C GLU A 125 -10.05 -35.21 -6.62
N GLU A 126 -10.99 -34.30 -6.33
CA GLU A 126 -10.66 -32.89 -6.11
C GLU A 126 -9.81 -32.68 -4.83
N ILE A 127 -10.10 -33.38 -3.73
CA ILE A 127 -9.27 -33.34 -2.52
C ILE A 127 -7.84 -33.80 -2.81
N LYS A 128 -7.67 -34.86 -3.59
CA LYS A 128 -6.35 -35.36 -4.00
C LYS A 128 -5.56 -34.28 -4.73
N GLU A 129 -6.13 -33.66 -5.77
CA GLU A 129 -5.47 -32.61 -6.53
C GLU A 129 -5.14 -31.38 -5.67
N ILE A 130 -6.04 -30.99 -4.75
CA ILE A 130 -5.76 -29.91 -3.78
C ILE A 130 -4.59 -30.28 -2.86
N LEU A 131 -4.57 -31.48 -2.27
CA LEU A 131 -3.48 -31.92 -1.41
C LEU A 131 -2.14 -32.01 -2.14
N LEU A 132 -2.14 -32.43 -3.41
CA LEU A 132 -0.97 -32.44 -4.27
C LEU A 132 -0.48 -31.02 -4.59
N SER A 133 -1.39 -30.05 -4.78
CA SER A 133 -1.03 -28.65 -5.05
C SER A 133 -0.26 -27.95 -3.91
N PHE A 134 -0.35 -28.45 -2.68
CA PHE A 134 0.40 -27.93 -1.52
C PHE A 134 1.83 -28.46 -1.44
N LEU A 135 2.21 -29.44 -2.26
CA LEU A 135 3.51 -30.09 -2.18
C LEU A 135 4.59 -29.29 -2.91
N THR A 136 5.72 -29.08 -2.24
CA THR A 136 6.91 -28.48 -2.85
C THR A 136 7.61 -29.48 -3.79
N PRO A 137 8.24 -29.04 -4.89
CA PRO A 137 9.02 -29.93 -5.76
C PRO A 137 10.06 -30.74 -4.99
N GLY A 138 10.00 -32.07 -5.11
CA GLY A 138 10.85 -33.01 -4.36
C GLY A 138 10.17 -33.74 -3.20
N ALA A 139 8.93 -33.41 -2.84
CA ALA A 139 8.13 -34.09 -1.81
C ALA A 139 7.61 -35.50 -2.22
N ASN A 140 8.38 -36.23 -3.04
CA ASN A 140 7.96 -37.45 -3.75
C ASN A 140 7.37 -38.53 -2.83
N ARG A 141 7.84 -38.65 -1.58
CA ARG A 141 7.34 -39.65 -0.63
C ARG A 141 5.87 -39.43 -0.25
N ILE A 142 5.50 -38.20 0.09
CA ILE A 142 4.11 -37.90 0.49
C ILE A 142 3.20 -37.80 -0.73
N GLN A 143 3.72 -37.33 -1.87
CA GLN A 143 3.05 -37.40 -3.17
C GLN A 143 2.62 -38.84 -3.52
N ASN A 144 3.55 -39.80 -3.49
CA ASN A 144 3.25 -41.20 -3.78
C ASN A 144 2.21 -41.76 -2.81
N GLN A 145 2.35 -41.48 -1.51
CA GLN A 145 1.37 -41.92 -0.50
C GLN A 145 -0.04 -41.35 -0.74
N ILE A 146 -0.16 -40.09 -1.16
CA ILE A 146 -1.45 -39.48 -1.52
C ILE A 146 -2.03 -40.17 -2.76
N CYS A 147 -1.22 -40.40 -3.79
CA CYS A 147 -1.66 -41.06 -5.02
C CYS A 147 -2.07 -42.53 -4.81
N GLU A 148 -1.39 -43.26 -3.92
CA GLU A 148 -1.69 -44.67 -3.58
C GLU A 148 -2.97 -44.83 -2.76
N VAL A 149 -3.25 -43.90 -1.83
CA VAL A 149 -4.43 -44.00 -0.95
C VAL A 149 -5.67 -43.34 -1.56
N LEU A 150 -5.50 -42.23 -2.30
CA LEU A 150 -6.56 -41.56 -3.05
C LEU A 150 -6.49 -41.94 -4.53
N ASP A 151 -6.49 -43.25 -4.81
CA ASP A 151 -6.61 -43.78 -6.17
C ASP A 151 -8.09 -43.81 -6.57
N THR A 152 -8.45 -43.01 -7.57
CA THR A 152 -9.82 -42.84 -8.06
C THR A 152 -10.40 -44.09 -8.70
N ASP A 153 -9.56 -44.89 -9.38
CA ASP A 153 -9.98 -46.13 -10.03
C ASP A 153 -10.20 -47.22 -8.98
N LEU A 154 -9.33 -47.27 -7.95
CA LEU A 154 -9.50 -48.19 -6.82
C LEU A 154 -10.74 -47.86 -5.98
N ILE A 155 -10.99 -46.57 -5.68
CA ILE A 155 -12.18 -46.15 -4.93
C ILE A 155 -13.45 -46.45 -5.74
N ARG A 156 -13.45 -46.24 -7.07
CA ARG A 156 -14.57 -46.62 -7.95
C ARG A 156 -14.82 -48.13 -7.94
N GLN A 157 -13.79 -48.96 -8.05
CA GLN A 157 -13.93 -50.42 -7.94
C GLN A 157 -14.46 -50.86 -6.58
N GLN A 158 -14.05 -50.21 -5.48
CA GLN A 158 -14.59 -50.46 -4.15
C GLN A 158 -16.07 -50.05 -4.05
N ALA A 159 -16.48 -48.97 -4.71
CA ALA A 159 -17.87 -48.49 -4.72
C ALA A 159 -18.80 -49.47 -5.42
N GLU A 160 -18.42 -49.97 -6.60
CA GLU A 160 -19.17 -51.00 -7.35
C GLU A 160 -19.42 -52.29 -6.54
N HIS A 161 -18.58 -52.56 -5.54
CA HIS A 161 -18.67 -53.74 -4.67
C HIS A 161 -19.18 -53.42 -3.25
N ASN A 162 -19.68 -52.19 -2.99
CA ASN A 162 -20.13 -51.72 -1.67
C ASN A 162 -19.09 -51.90 -0.55
N ALA A 163 -17.81 -51.64 -0.86
CA ALA A 163 -16.66 -51.90 0.01
C ALA A 163 -15.82 -50.64 0.34
N VAL A 164 -16.31 -49.43 0.01
CA VAL A 164 -15.59 -48.17 0.29
C VAL A 164 -15.64 -47.81 1.76
N ASP A 165 -14.48 -47.59 2.38
CA ASP A 165 -14.38 -47.00 3.71
C ASP A 165 -14.21 -45.47 3.63
N ILE A 166 -15.34 -44.75 3.51
CA ILE A 166 -15.36 -43.29 3.47
C ILE A 166 -14.75 -42.67 4.74
N HIS A 167 -14.97 -43.27 5.91
CA HIS A 167 -14.40 -42.78 7.17
C HIS A 167 -12.88 -42.98 7.20
N GLY A 168 -12.36 -44.10 6.69
CA GLY A 168 -10.93 -44.36 6.53
C GLY A 168 -10.25 -43.35 5.61
N LEU A 169 -10.85 -43.10 4.44
CA LEU A 169 -10.36 -42.09 3.49
C LEU A 169 -10.37 -40.68 4.10
N ALA A 170 -11.48 -40.26 4.73
CA ALA A 170 -11.58 -38.97 5.41
C ALA A 170 -10.54 -38.84 6.55
N ASN A 171 -10.34 -39.88 7.37
CA ASN A 171 -9.31 -39.88 8.40
C ASN A 171 -7.89 -39.77 7.82
N TYR A 172 -7.60 -40.42 6.70
CA TYR A 172 -6.32 -40.27 6.00
C TYR A 172 -6.10 -38.84 5.52
N ILE A 173 -7.13 -38.22 4.92
CA ILE A 173 -7.14 -36.83 4.45
C ILE A 173 -6.87 -35.88 5.62
N ILE A 174 -7.62 -35.95 6.72
CA ILE A 174 -7.45 -35.09 7.90
C ILE A 174 -6.03 -35.22 8.50
N ASN A 175 -5.50 -36.44 8.56
CA ASN A 175 -4.14 -36.69 9.04
C ASN A 175 -3.04 -36.22 8.06
N THR A 176 -3.38 -36.04 6.78
CA THR A 176 -2.48 -35.49 5.76
C THR A 176 -2.54 -33.96 5.77
N MET A 177 -3.73 -33.37 5.86
CA MET A 177 -3.95 -31.94 6.08
C MET A 177 -3.20 -31.47 7.33
N GLY A 178 -3.32 -32.19 8.45
CA GLY A 178 -2.61 -31.88 9.70
C GLY A 178 -1.08 -32.00 9.65
N LYS A 179 -0.49 -32.48 8.55
CA LYS A 179 0.98 -32.44 8.29
C LYS A 179 1.38 -31.31 7.34
N LEU A 180 0.43 -30.75 6.60
CA LEU A 180 0.64 -29.76 5.54
C LEU A 180 0.15 -28.35 5.92
N CYS A 181 -0.76 -28.24 6.89
CA CYS A 181 -1.34 -26.97 7.30
C CYS A 181 -0.41 -26.13 8.18
N ALA A 182 -0.64 -24.81 8.19
CA ALA A 182 0.01 -23.91 9.14
C ALA A 182 -0.52 -24.13 10.58
N PRO A 183 0.27 -23.87 11.64
CA PRO A 183 -0.14 -24.13 13.04
C PRO A 183 -1.42 -23.43 13.50
N ILE A 184 -1.84 -22.36 12.81
CA ILE A 184 -3.12 -21.68 13.07
C ILE A 184 -4.34 -22.58 12.81
N ARG A 185 -4.18 -23.61 11.95
CA ARG A 185 -5.23 -24.58 11.57
C ARG A 185 -5.30 -25.82 12.46
N ASP A 186 -4.40 -25.96 13.43
CA ASP A 186 -4.38 -27.11 14.35
C ASP A 186 -5.70 -27.32 15.11
N ASN A 187 -6.47 -26.25 15.34
CA ASN A 187 -7.78 -26.33 15.98
C ASN A 187 -8.87 -26.78 15.00
N ASP A 188 -8.82 -26.31 13.76
CA ASP A 188 -9.75 -26.71 12.70
C ASP A 188 -9.59 -28.22 12.41
N ILE A 189 -8.34 -28.70 12.30
CA ILE A 189 -8.01 -30.13 12.15
C ILE A 189 -8.49 -30.98 13.34
N LYS A 190 -8.52 -30.44 14.57
CA LYS A 190 -9.10 -31.14 15.74
C LYS A 190 -10.62 -31.20 15.68
N GLN A 191 -11.27 -30.16 15.17
CA GLN A 191 -12.73 -30.14 14.98
C GLN A 191 -13.17 -31.17 13.93
N LEU A 192 -12.44 -31.28 12.80
CA LEU A 192 -12.70 -32.33 11.80
C LEU A 192 -12.69 -33.75 12.40
N LYS A 193 -11.79 -34.02 13.35
CA LYS A 193 -11.70 -35.34 14.03
C LYS A 193 -12.84 -35.63 15.01
N ALA A 194 -13.72 -34.66 15.28
CA ALA A 194 -14.86 -34.78 16.18
C ALA A 194 -16.22 -34.79 15.45
N THR A 195 -16.23 -34.71 14.12
CA THR A 195 -17.46 -34.70 13.31
C THR A 195 -17.81 -36.11 12.84
N ASP A 196 -18.88 -36.68 13.39
CA ASP A 196 -19.32 -38.06 13.09
C ASP A 196 -20.11 -38.21 11.78
N ASN A 197 -20.82 -37.16 11.32
CA ASN A 197 -21.61 -37.20 10.08
C ASN A 197 -20.68 -37.07 8.85
N ILE A 198 -20.77 -38.03 7.92
CA ILE A 198 -19.93 -38.13 6.72
C ILE A 198 -20.03 -36.89 5.81
N VAL A 199 -21.24 -36.43 5.48
CA VAL A 199 -21.47 -35.33 4.55
C VAL A 199 -20.94 -34.02 5.14
N GLU A 200 -21.26 -33.77 6.40
CA GLU A 200 -20.77 -32.58 7.12
C GLU A 200 -19.25 -32.65 7.34
N LEU A 201 -18.67 -33.83 7.55
CA LEU A 201 -17.22 -34.02 7.61
C LEU A 201 -16.52 -33.68 6.29
N LEU A 202 -17.01 -34.22 5.16
CA LEU A 202 -16.48 -33.90 3.83
C LEU A 202 -16.60 -32.40 3.52
N ARG A 203 -17.74 -31.79 3.88
CA ARG A 203 -17.97 -30.35 3.73
C ARG A 203 -17.00 -29.50 4.55
N GLN A 204 -16.75 -29.87 5.82
CA GLN A 204 -15.78 -29.18 6.65
C GLN A 204 -14.33 -29.40 6.18
N ILE A 205 -14.00 -30.59 5.67
CA ILE A 205 -12.70 -30.87 5.02
C ILE A 205 -12.48 -29.89 3.86
N PHE A 206 -13.44 -29.73 2.96
CA PHE A 206 -13.36 -28.77 1.85
C PHE A 206 -13.18 -27.33 2.33
N HIS A 207 -13.93 -26.91 3.34
CA HIS A 207 -13.79 -25.57 3.92
C HIS A 207 -12.37 -25.33 4.47
N VAL A 208 -11.80 -26.28 5.21
CA VAL A 208 -10.43 -26.17 5.75
C VAL A 208 -9.38 -26.24 4.63
N LEU A 209 -9.61 -27.03 3.57
CA LEU A 209 -8.73 -27.05 2.39
C LEU A 209 -8.70 -25.70 1.66
N ASP A 210 -9.83 -25.01 1.53
CA ASP A 210 -9.88 -23.65 0.95
C ASP A 210 -9.15 -22.62 1.82
N LEU A 211 -9.25 -22.73 3.15
CA LEU A 211 -8.44 -21.93 4.07
C LEU A 211 -6.94 -22.24 3.91
N MET A 212 -6.56 -23.51 3.74
CA MET A 212 -5.17 -23.93 3.48
C MET A 212 -4.63 -23.40 2.15
N LYS A 213 -5.44 -23.34 1.07
CA LYS A 213 -5.06 -22.68 -0.21
C LYS A 213 -4.68 -21.21 0.02
N MET A 214 -5.50 -20.49 0.79
CA MET A 214 -5.27 -19.09 1.11
C MET A 214 -4.05 -18.89 2.02
N ASP A 215 -3.86 -19.76 3.02
CA ASP A 215 -2.66 -19.75 3.89
C ASP A 215 -1.38 -19.99 3.06
N MET A 216 -1.40 -20.93 2.11
CA MET A 216 -0.26 -21.22 1.21
C MET A 216 0.03 -20.06 0.24
N ALA A 217 -1.00 -19.43 -0.33
CA ALA A 217 -0.84 -18.25 -1.18
C ALA A 217 -0.24 -17.07 -0.39
N ASN A 218 -0.73 -16.82 0.83
CA ASN A 218 -0.19 -15.79 1.72
C ASN A 218 1.26 -16.07 2.14
N TYR A 219 1.61 -17.32 2.44
CA TYR A 219 2.98 -17.73 2.71
C TYR A 219 3.91 -17.50 1.50
N THR A 220 3.43 -17.83 0.30
CA THR A 220 4.15 -17.60 -0.96
C THR A 220 4.41 -16.10 -1.19
N ILE A 221 3.38 -15.26 -0.99
CA ILE A 221 3.49 -13.80 -1.05
C ILE A 221 4.54 -13.27 -0.05
N GLN A 222 4.54 -13.76 1.19
CA GLN A 222 5.53 -13.37 2.20
C GLN A 222 6.96 -13.76 1.81
N ASN A 223 7.16 -14.94 1.22
CA ASN A 223 8.48 -15.40 0.75
C ASN A 223 8.99 -14.63 -0.47
N LEU A 224 8.09 -14.21 -1.38
CA LEU A 224 8.44 -13.45 -2.57
C LEU A 224 8.67 -11.96 -2.30
N ARG A 225 8.02 -11.38 -1.27
CA ARG A 225 8.09 -9.96 -0.91
C ARG A 225 9.51 -9.36 -0.88
N PRO A 226 10.54 -10.00 -0.28
CA PRO A 226 11.91 -9.44 -0.26
C PRO A 226 12.55 -9.34 -1.65
N TYR A 227 12.25 -10.30 -2.54
CA TYR A 227 12.72 -10.28 -3.93
C TYR A 227 12.01 -9.19 -4.75
N LEU A 228 10.70 -9.03 -4.52
CA LEU A 228 9.91 -8.00 -5.17
C LEU A 228 10.38 -6.61 -4.74
N GLN A 229 10.49 -6.35 -3.42
CA GLN A 229 11.01 -5.08 -2.86
C GLN A 229 12.37 -4.67 -3.43
N ARG A 230 13.25 -5.63 -3.73
CA ARG A 230 14.58 -5.35 -4.30
C ARG A 230 14.53 -4.84 -5.75
N ASN A 231 13.56 -5.31 -6.54
CA ASN A 231 13.47 -5.05 -7.98
C ASN A 231 12.29 -4.13 -8.35
N LEU A 232 11.45 -3.75 -7.38
CA LEU A 232 10.19 -3.04 -7.57
C LEU A 232 10.37 -1.73 -8.36
N VAL A 233 11.41 -0.97 -8.05
CA VAL A 233 11.66 0.33 -8.70
C VAL A 233 11.85 0.20 -10.22
N ASP A 234 12.57 -0.83 -10.67
CA ASP A 234 12.82 -1.04 -12.09
C ASP A 234 11.63 -1.75 -12.78
N TYR A 235 10.93 -2.64 -12.05
CA TYR A 235 9.69 -3.26 -12.52
C TYR A 235 8.60 -2.21 -12.78
N GLU A 236 8.29 -1.36 -11.78
CA GLU A 236 7.27 -0.32 -11.92
C GLU A 236 7.62 0.70 -12.99
N ARG A 237 8.89 1.11 -13.07
CA ARG A 237 9.34 2.06 -14.11
C ARG A 237 9.19 1.47 -15.51
N THR A 238 9.55 0.21 -15.71
CA THR A 238 9.40 -0.49 -17.00
C THR A 238 7.93 -0.65 -17.37
N LYS A 239 7.11 -1.15 -16.44
CA LYS A 239 5.67 -1.32 -16.67
C LYS A 239 4.94 0.00 -16.92
N PHE A 240 5.31 1.07 -16.23
CA PHE A 240 4.75 2.39 -16.49
C PHE A 240 5.20 2.95 -17.85
N GLN A 241 6.45 2.74 -18.26
CA GLN A 241 6.94 3.10 -19.59
C GLN A 241 6.17 2.39 -20.71
N GLU A 242 5.86 1.09 -20.56
CA GLU A 242 4.98 0.34 -21.49
C GLU A 242 3.59 1.00 -21.60
N ILE A 243 2.97 1.38 -20.48
CA ILE A 243 1.66 2.07 -20.46
C ILE A 243 1.73 3.43 -21.18
N LEU A 244 2.81 4.20 -21.01
CA LEU A 244 2.99 5.50 -21.70
C LEU A 244 3.18 5.36 -23.22
N GLU A 245 3.76 4.25 -23.68
CA GLU A 245 3.92 3.97 -25.11
C GLU A 245 2.59 3.60 -25.77
N GLU A 246 1.70 2.92 -25.05
CA GLU A 246 0.32 2.67 -25.46
C GLU A 246 -0.56 3.93 -25.36
N THR A 247 -0.31 4.80 -24.37
CA THR A 247 -1.12 5.99 -24.06
C THR A 247 -0.27 7.28 -23.88
N PRO A 248 0.09 7.98 -24.99
CA PRO A 248 1.00 9.13 -24.93
C PRO A 248 0.53 10.36 -24.14
N SER A 249 -0.76 10.44 -23.78
CA SER A 249 -1.36 11.51 -22.97
C SER A 249 -1.60 11.11 -21.51
N ALA A 250 -1.05 9.99 -21.02
CA ALA A 250 -1.27 9.49 -19.66
C ALA A 250 -0.43 10.20 -18.57
N LEU A 251 0.00 11.45 -18.82
CA LEU A 251 0.76 12.29 -17.87
C LEU A 251 0.25 13.74 -17.84
N ASP A 252 -0.98 13.99 -18.30
CA ASP A 252 -1.55 15.33 -18.38
C ASP A 252 -1.78 15.90 -16.97
N LEU A 253 -2.38 15.13 -16.04
CA LEU A 253 -2.59 15.56 -14.65
C LEU A 253 -1.27 15.75 -13.90
N THR A 254 -0.30 14.85 -14.12
CA THR A 254 1.06 14.97 -13.57
C THR A 254 1.78 16.22 -14.11
N THR A 255 1.54 16.58 -15.37
CA THR A 255 2.11 17.79 -15.98
C THR A 255 1.48 19.05 -15.42
N GLU A 256 0.16 19.09 -15.25
CA GLU A 256 -0.57 20.20 -14.62
C GLU A 256 -0.14 20.40 -13.16
N TRP A 257 -0.08 19.32 -12.36
CA TRP A 257 0.34 19.34 -10.95
C TRP A 257 1.77 19.88 -10.74
N ILE A 258 2.70 19.56 -11.64
CA ILE A 258 4.04 20.13 -11.64
C ILE A 258 4.00 21.61 -12.07
N LYS A 259 3.23 21.94 -13.11
CA LYS A 259 3.12 23.31 -13.65
C LYS A 259 2.56 24.29 -12.61
N GLU A 260 1.46 23.96 -11.92
CA GLU A 260 0.90 24.77 -10.84
C GLU A 260 1.95 25.10 -9.77
N SER A 261 2.86 24.17 -9.48
CA SER A 261 3.90 24.35 -8.46
C SER A 261 5.12 25.14 -8.97
N ILE A 262 5.32 25.23 -10.28
CA ILE A 262 6.27 26.17 -10.90
C ILE A 262 5.69 27.60 -10.86
N GLU A 263 4.39 27.75 -11.16
CA GLU A 263 3.70 29.06 -11.17
C GLU A 263 3.65 29.68 -9.76
N ASP A 264 3.40 28.89 -8.72
CA ASP A 264 3.48 29.35 -7.33
C ASP A 264 4.90 29.79 -6.92
N GLU A 265 5.93 29.02 -7.29
CA GLU A 265 7.32 29.41 -6.99
C GLU A 265 7.73 30.68 -7.76
N LEU A 266 7.30 30.84 -9.02
CA LEU A 266 7.50 32.09 -9.78
C LEU A 266 6.82 33.30 -9.13
N SER A 267 5.60 33.14 -8.61
CA SER A 267 4.89 34.25 -7.94
C SER A 267 5.58 34.66 -6.64
N SER A 268 5.98 33.70 -5.80
CA SER A 268 6.69 34.01 -4.53
C SER A 268 8.03 34.74 -4.74
N ILE A 269 8.81 34.38 -5.76
CA ILE A 269 10.06 35.07 -6.12
C ILE A 269 9.78 36.50 -6.64
N SER A 270 8.67 36.71 -7.33
CA SER A 270 8.24 38.03 -7.80
C SER A 270 7.86 38.96 -6.63
N ASP A 271 7.21 38.41 -5.60
CA ASP A 271 6.87 39.17 -4.40
C ASP A 271 8.11 39.55 -3.57
N GLU A 272 9.05 38.62 -3.33
CA GLU A 272 10.27 38.95 -2.55
C GLU A 272 11.18 39.96 -3.26
N SER A 273 11.35 39.84 -4.58
CA SER A 273 12.19 40.75 -5.38
C SER A 273 11.65 42.18 -5.45
N SER A 274 10.35 42.40 -5.17
CA SER A 274 9.77 43.75 -5.02
C SER A 274 10.29 44.51 -3.78
N SER A 275 10.87 43.80 -2.80
CA SER A 275 11.37 44.40 -1.55
C SER A 275 12.84 44.86 -1.61
N SER A 276 13.63 44.39 -2.60
CA SER A 276 15.06 44.72 -2.75
C SER A 276 15.31 45.62 -3.96
N SER A 277 15.26 46.93 -3.75
CA SER A 277 15.58 47.91 -4.79
C SER A 277 17.08 47.91 -5.12
N GLY A 278 17.43 47.51 -6.35
CA GLY A 278 18.65 47.96 -7.03
C GLY A 278 19.69 46.90 -7.42
N ALA A 279 19.44 46.16 -8.52
CA ALA A 279 20.48 45.79 -9.50
C ALA A 279 19.83 45.25 -10.79
N ASP A 280 20.26 45.74 -11.96
CA ASP A 280 19.93 45.13 -13.25
C ASP A 280 20.58 43.76 -13.39
N SER A 281 19.77 42.70 -13.48
CA SER A 281 20.19 41.46 -14.14
C SER A 281 19.00 40.71 -14.71
N SER A 282 18.96 40.57 -16.04
CA SER A 282 17.92 39.85 -16.79
C SER A 282 18.07 38.32 -16.72
N SER A 283 18.52 37.80 -15.59
CA SER A 283 18.52 36.36 -15.32
C SER A 283 17.11 35.90 -15.01
N LYS A 284 16.57 34.98 -15.83
CA LYS A 284 15.37 34.21 -15.45
C LYS A 284 15.59 33.59 -14.06
N PRO A 285 14.60 33.58 -13.16
CA PRO A 285 14.75 32.98 -11.84
C PRO A 285 15.13 31.50 -12.00
N ILE A 286 16.26 31.10 -11.40
CA ILE A 286 16.75 29.72 -11.45
C ILE A 286 15.98 28.91 -10.41
N ILE A 287 14.85 28.35 -10.84
CA ILE A 287 14.01 27.49 -10.00
C ILE A 287 14.68 26.12 -9.86
N SER A 288 14.87 25.67 -8.62
CA SER A 288 15.39 24.33 -8.34
C SER A 288 14.32 23.27 -8.64
N PRO A 289 14.57 22.31 -9.55
CA PRO A 289 13.57 21.26 -9.87
C PRO A 289 13.22 20.39 -8.65
N THR A 290 14.17 20.18 -7.73
CA THR A 290 13.96 19.47 -6.47
C THR A 290 13.04 20.23 -5.51
N LEU A 291 13.12 21.57 -5.52
CA LEU A 291 12.24 22.42 -4.70
C LEU A 291 10.81 22.38 -5.23
N VAL A 292 10.62 22.53 -6.54
CA VAL A 292 9.31 22.38 -7.20
C VAL A 292 8.67 21.05 -6.82
N LEU A 293 9.36 19.92 -7.04
CA LEU A 293 8.82 18.61 -6.70
C LEU A 293 8.48 18.49 -5.21
N ASN A 294 9.34 18.97 -4.32
CA ASN A 294 9.05 18.97 -2.88
C ASN A 294 7.78 19.77 -2.55
N ASN A 295 7.55 20.91 -3.20
CA ASN A 295 6.33 21.69 -3.04
C ASN A 295 5.10 20.98 -3.64
N CYS A 296 5.23 20.32 -4.80
CA CYS A 296 4.18 19.47 -5.37
C CYS A 296 3.70 18.43 -4.34
N TYR A 297 4.64 17.73 -3.69
CA TYR A 297 4.32 16.76 -2.63
C TYR A 297 3.80 17.43 -1.34
N LEU A 298 4.17 18.67 -1.01
CA LEU A 298 3.59 19.36 0.15
C LEU A 298 2.12 19.72 -0.08
N LYS A 299 1.75 20.13 -1.29
CA LYS A 299 0.35 20.40 -1.69
C LYS A 299 -0.56 19.17 -1.50
N LEU A 300 -0.05 17.95 -1.71
CA LEU A 300 -0.81 16.70 -1.53
C LEU A 300 -1.36 16.51 -0.11
N LEU A 301 -0.70 17.08 0.91
CA LEU A 301 -1.16 17.05 2.30
C LEU A 301 -2.44 17.88 2.50
N GLN A 302 -2.71 18.86 1.64
CA GLN A 302 -3.88 19.72 1.67
C GLN A 302 -4.90 19.39 0.56
N TRP A 303 -4.50 18.58 -0.42
CA TRP A 303 -5.24 18.21 -1.63
C TRP A 303 -6.69 17.78 -1.39
N ASP A 304 -7.56 18.11 -2.33
CA ASP A 304 -8.94 17.65 -2.32
C ASP A 304 -9.03 16.26 -2.97
N TYR A 305 -9.14 15.20 -2.16
CA TYR A 305 -9.28 13.80 -2.61
C TYR A 305 -10.68 13.49 -3.18
N HIS A 306 -11.51 14.52 -3.45
CA HIS A 306 -12.60 14.40 -4.42
C HIS A 306 -12.16 14.65 -5.87
N LYS A 307 -10.94 15.14 -6.09
CA LYS A 307 -10.29 15.27 -7.40
C LYS A 307 -9.32 14.12 -7.62
N THR A 308 -9.24 13.66 -8.86
CA THR A 308 -8.25 12.67 -9.32
C THR A 308 -6.82 13.13 -9.01
N LEU A 309 -6.02 12.26 -8.40
CA LEU A 309 -4.59 12.48 -8.23
C LEU A 309 -3.82 12.41 -9.56
N PRO A 310 -2.59 12.96 -9.61
CA PRO A 310 -1.64 12.71 -10.70
C PRO A 310 -1.48 11.22 -10.99
N GLU A 311 -1.35 10.85 -12.26
CA GLU A 311 -1.32 9.44 -12.71
C GLU A 311 -0.21 8.63 -12.04
N THR A 312 0.92 9.28 -11.79
CA THR A 312 2.09 8.71 -11.08
C THR A 312 1.86 8.46 -9.58
N LEU A 313 0.71 8.81 -9.00
CA LEU A 313 0.38 8.66 -7.58
C LEU A 313 -0.88 7.82 -7.32
N LEU A 314 -1.58 7.36 -8.35
CA LEU A 314 -2.85 6.64 -8.23
C LEU A 314 -2.73 5.36 -7.38
N THR A 315 -1.64 4.62 -7.51
CA THR A 315 -1.38 3.40 -6.71
C THR A 315 -1.28 3.68 -5.20
N ASP A 316 -0.93 4.91 -4.81
CA ASP A 316 -0.79 5.35 -3.42
C ASP A 316 -1.99 6.17 -2.91
N GLU A 317 -3.04 6.38 -3.73
CA GLU A 317 -4.15 7.30 -3.42
C GLU A 317 -4.77 7.07 -2.04
N ALA A 318 -5.15 5.83 -1.73
CA ALA A 318 -5.77 5.48 -0.45
C ALA A 318 -4.81 5.69 0.74
N ARG A 319 -3.51 5.39 0.58
CA ARG A 319 -2.49 5.62 1.62
C ARG A 319 -2.28 7.11 1.86
N LEU A 320 -2.19 7.90 0.80
CA LEU A 320 -2.03 9.36 0.86
C LEU A 320 -3.25 10.02 1.53
N GLN A 321 -4.46 9.56 1.21
CA GLN A 321 -5.69 10.00 1.86
C GLN A 321 -5.66 9.67 3.36
N GLU A 322 -5.38 8.42 3.76
CA GLU A 322 -5.33 8.01 5.17
C GLU A 322 -4.29 8.82 5.97
N LEU A 323 -3.12 9.11 5.37
CA LEU A 323 -2.08 9.94 5.99
C LEU A 323 -2.53 11.39 6.16
N ARG A 324 -3.24 11.99 5.18
CA ARG A 324 -3.84 13.32 5.30
C ARG A 324 -4.91 13.37 6.40
N GLU A 325 -5.77 12.35 6.48
CA GLU A 325 -6.81 12.26 7.49
C GLU A 325 -6.21 12.20 8.91
N LYS A 326 -5.20 11.34 9.12
CA LYS A 326 -4.41 11.28 10.36
C LYS A 326 -3.72 12.62 10.66
N LEU A 327 -3.11 13.27 9.67
CA LEU A 327 -2.43 14.55 9.85
C LEU A 327 -3.42 15.65 10.30
N ASN A 328 -4.61 15.69 9.71
CA ASN A 328 -5.68 16.60 10.14
C ASN A 328 -6.15 16.30 11.56
N GLN A 329 -6.32 15.02 11.93
CA GLN A 329 -6.67 14.63 13.30
C GLN A 329 -5.61 15.11 14.30
N LEU A 330 -4.33 14.89 13.99
CA LEU A 330 -3.18 15.35 14.79
C LEU A 330 -3.11 16.89 14.89
N LYS A 331 -3.42 17.63 13.82
CA LYS A 331 -3.54 19.10 13.84
C LYS A 331 -4.57 19.56 14.87
N ILE A 332 -5.77 18.96 14.90
CA ILE A 332 -6.80 19.31 15.88
C ILE A 332 -6.34 18.97 17.31
N ILE A 333 -5.76 17.78 17.53
CA ILE A 333 -5.23 17.37 18.83
C ILE A 333 -4.13 18.34 19.32
N ALA A 334 -3.22 18.76 18.44
CA ALA A 334 -2.19 19.75 18.77
C ALA A 334 -2.79 21.13 19.12
N CYS A 335 -3.84 21.57 18.43
CA CYS A 335 -4.56 22.80 18.77
C CYS A 335 -5.19 22.71 20.16
N VAL A 336 -5.93 21.63 20.46
CA VAL A 336 -6.55 21.38 21.77
C VAL A 336 -5.50 21.35 22.88
N CYS A 337 -4.39 20.65 22.66
CA CYS A 337 -3.30 20.57 23.65
C CYS A 337 -2.61 21.93 23.86
N LEU A 338 -2.38 22.71 22.80
CA LEU A 338 -1.77 24.04 22.90
C LEU A 338 -2.67 25.03 23.63
N ILE A 339 -3.98 25.06 23.32
CA ILE A 339 -4.97 25.90 24.03
C ILE A 339 -5.01 25.52 25.51
N THR A 340 -5.15 24.23 25.81
CA THR A 340 -5.24 23.75 27.20
C THR A 340 -3.97 24.07 28.01
N ASN A 341 -2.78 23.89 27.42
CA ASN A 341 -1.51 24.24 28.06
C ASN A 341 -1.31 25.75 28.22
N ASN A 342 -1.76 26.58 27.27
CA ASN A 342 -1.66 28.04 27.41
C ASN A 342 -2.62 28.59 28.48
N MET A 343 -3.84 28.07 28.56
CA MET A 343 -4.85 28.57 29.51
C MET A 343 -4.69 28.01 30.93
N VAL A 344 -4.31 26.73 31.04
CA VAL A 344 -4.34 25.98 32.31
C VAL A 344 -2.94 25.45 32.69
N GLY A 345 -1.89 25.85 31.97
CA GLY A 345 -0.52 25.37 32.15
C GLY A 345 -0.03 25.42 33.60
N ALA A 346 -0.33 26.50 34.34
CA ALA A 346 0.03 26.65 35.75
C ALA A 346 -0.58 25.57 36.67
N ALA A 347 -1.78 25.09 36.36
CA ALA A 347 -2.44 23.99 37.08
C ALA A 347 -1.97 22.59 36.58
N ILE A 348 -1.38 22.53 35.39
CA ILE A 348 -0.90 21.30 34.74
C ILE A 348 0.57 20.98 35.08
N VAL A 349 1.38 21.94 35.56
CA VAL A 349 2.84 21.78 35.82
C VAL A 349 3.21 20.49 36.57
N GLY A 350 2.37 20.04 37.51
CA GLY A 350 2.61 18.80 38.26
C GLY A 350 2.07 17.51 37.63
N MET A 351 1.58 17.51 36.40
CA MET A 351 0.92 16.36 35.74
C MET A 351 1.67 15.95 34.46
N PRO A 352 2.77 15.17 34.55
CA PRO A 352 3.57 14.80 33.37
C PRO A 352 2.75 14.05 32.31
N ASP A 353 1.84 13.17 32.73
CA ASP A 353 1.03 12.34 31.82
C ASP A 353 -0.22 13.07 31.27
N PHE A 354 -0.43 14.36 31.60
CA PHE A 354 -1.67 15.04 31.21
C PHE A 354 -1.78 15.20 29.69
N ALA A 355 -0.66 15.44 29.01
CA ALA A 355 -0.60 15.47 27.55
C ALA A 355 -1.10 14.16 26.91
N GLU A 356 -0.71 13.02 27.47
CA GLU A 356 -1.18 11.69 27.06
C GLU A 356 -2.67 11.48 27.38
N GLN A 357 -3.16 12.00 28.51
CA GLN A 357 -4.58 11.98 28.86
C GLN A 357 -5.44 12.84 27.91
N LEU A 358 -4.94 14.00 27.48
CA LEU A 358 -5.61 14.83 26.46
C LEU A 358 -5.73 14.06 25.13
N LYS A 359 -4.68 13.36 24.69
CA LYS A 359 -4.73 12.50 23.50
C LYS A 359 -5.75 11.37 23.65
N ARG A 360 -5.78 10.68 24.80
CA ARG A 360 -6.76 9.60 25.08
C ARG A 360 -8.23 10.07 25.09
N ILE A 361 -8.49 11.32 25.45
CA ILE A 361 -9.82 11.93 25.33
C ILE A 361 -10.11 12.31 23.86
N SER A 362 -9.13 12.91 23.18
CA SER A 362 -9.34 13.54 21.87
C SER A 362 -9.38 12.53 20.71
N VAL A 363 -8.55 11.48 20.73
CA VAL A 363 -8.45 10.52 19.63
C VAL A 363 -9.78 9.81 19.33
N PRO A 364 -10.49 9.21 20.31
CA PRO A 364 -11.77 8.54 20.04
C PRO A 364 -12.88 9.51 19.62
N LEU A 365 -12.88 10.73 20.16
CA LEU A 365 -13.89 11.76 19.82
C LEU A 365 -13.66 12.39 18.44
N LEU A 366 -12.47 12.22 17.86
CA LEU A 366 -12.13 12.64 16.49
C LEU A 366 -12.10 11.46 15.50
N GLU A 367 -12.53 10.27 15.92
CA GLU A 367 -12.56 9.10 15.06
C GLU A 367 -13.67 9.25 13.99
N GLY A 368 -13.30 9.09 12.71
CA GLY A 368 -14.22 9.29 11.60
C GLY A 368 -14.45 10.76 11.20
N MET A 369 -13.57 11.68 11.59
CA MET A 369 -13.60 13.10 11.17
C MET A 369 -13.63 13.32 9.64
N ASN A 370 -13.22 12.32 8.86
CA ASN A 370 -13.28 12.29 7.41
C ASN A 370 -14.69 11.99 6.82
N LYS A 371 -15.65 11.56 7.65
CA LYS A 371 -17.01 11.21 7.19
C LYS A 371 -17.85 12.47 7.03
N LYS A 372 -18.61 12.57 5.93
CA LYS A 372 -19.54 13.70 5.64
C LYS A 372 -20.61 13.95 6.71
N THR A 373 -20.83 13.00 7.62
CA THR A 373 -21.81 13.07 8.72
C THR A 373 -21.20 13.52 10.05
N PHE A 374 -19.90 13.80 10.11
CA PHE A 374 -19.19 14.13 11.35
C PHE A 374 -19.31 15.62 11.69
N ASP A 375 -19.89 15.95 12.85
CA ASP A 375 -19.90 17.31 13.37
C ASP A 375 -18.65 17.55 14.24
N LEU A 376 -17.66 18.23 13.65
CA LEU A 376 -16.42 18.61 14.35
C LEU A 376 -16.67 19.59 15.52
N LYS A 377 -17.71 20.41 15.45
CA LYS A 377 -18.07 21.34 16.53
C LYS A 377 -18.67 20.59 17.72
N GLU A 378 -19.53 19.62 17.47
CA GLU A 378 -20.04 18.71 18.52
C GLU A 378 -18.89 17.92 19.17
N ALA A 379 -18.00 17.34 18.36
CA ALA A 379 -16.82 16.62 18.86
C ALA A 379 -15.92 17.51 19.74
N LEU A 380 -15.62 18.74 19.31
CA LEU A 380 -14.81 19.70 20.09
C LEU A 380 -15.51 20.17 21.38
N ASN A 381 -16.84 20.31 21.37
CA ASN A 381 -17.62 20.55 22.58
C ASN A 381 -17.52 19.36 23.55
N ALA A 382 -17.67 18.12 23.07
CA ALA A 382 -17.50 16.92 23.90
C ALA A 382 -16.08 16.80 24.47
N ILE A 383 -15.06 17.06 23.66
CA ILE A 383 -13.64 17.09 24.08
C ILE A 383 -13.43 18.12 25.18
N SER A 384 -13.89 19.36 25.00
CA SER A 384 -13.67 20.43 25.98
C SER A 384 -14.39 20.18 27.32
N VAL A 385 -15.60 19.64 27.31
CA VAL A 385 -16.32 19.20 28.54
C VAL A 385 -15.53 18.09 29.26
N GLN A 386 -15.04 17.07 28.54
CA GLN A 386 -14.25 15.99 29.14
C GLN A 386 -12.91 16.49 29.69
N ILE A 387 -12.25 17.44 29.03
CA ILE A 387 -11.02 18.08 29.51
C ILE A 387 -11.29 18.85 30.80
N CYS A 388 -12.34 19.68 30.87
CA CYS A 388 -12.70 20.43 32.09
C CYS A 388 -13.03 19.49 33.26
N SER A 389 -13.83 18.45 33.01
CA SER A 389 -14.15 17.40 33.99
C SER A 389 -12.90 16.68 34.49
N LYS A 390 -11.98 16.31 33.59
CA LYS A 390 -10.73 15.63 33.94
C LYS A 390 -9.80 16.53 34.74
N LEU A 391 -9.64 17.80 34.36
CA LEU A 391 -8.86 18.80 35.09
C LEU A 391 -9.39 18.99 36.52
N ASN A 392 -10.69 19.23 36.68
CA ASN A 392 -11.31 19.44 38.00
C ASN A 392 -11.16 18.21 38.90
N ARG A 393 -11.30 16.99 38.37
CA ARG A 393 -11.01 15.76 39.12
C ARG A 393 -9.54 15.72 39.56
N SER A 394 -8.58 15.93 38.65
CA SER A 394 -7.15 15.89 38.97
C SER A 394 -6.70 16.99 39.94
N LEU A 395 -7.36 18.15 39.95
CA LEU A 395 -7.14 19.20 40.95
C LEU A 395 -7.71 18.81 42.33
N THR A 396 -8.91 18.24 42.36
CA THR A 396 -9.56 17.77 43.59
C THR A 396 -8.77 16.64 44.26
N GLU A 397 -8.26 15.69 43.46
CA GLU A 397 -7.36 14.60 43.91
C GLU A 397 -6.07 15.12 44.55
N ARG A 398 -5.70 16.38 44.31
CA ARG A 398 -4.51 17.07 44.84
C ARG A 398 -4.81 18.07 45.94
N GLY A 399 -6.07 18.21 46.36
CA GLY A 399 -6.50 19.22 47.33
C GLY A 399 -6.42 20.67 46.81
N LEU A 400 -6.33 20.85 45.49
CA LEU A 400 -6.37 22.17 44.85
C LEU A 400 -7.82 22.57 44.53
N PRO A 401 -8.16 23.87 44.53
CA PRO A 401 -9.48 24.33 44.10
C PRO A 401 -9.72 23.98 42.62
N THR A 402 -10.97 23.66 42.29
CA THR A 402 -11.43 23.47 40.91
C THR A 402 -11.30 24.75 40.11
N LEU A 403 -11.21 24.63 38.78
CA LEU A 403 -11.21 25.78 37.87
C LEU A 403 -12.51 26.58 38.02
N SER A 404 -12.43 27.92 37.97
CA SER A 404 -13.63 28.76 37.97
C SER A 404 -14.47 28.51 36.71
N GLU A 405 -15.79 28.71 36.82
CA GLU A 405 -16.71 28.57 35.68
C GLU A 405 -16.31 29.48 34.51
N GLU A 406 -15.80 30.68 34.78
CA GLU A 406 -15.28 31.60 33.76
C GLU A 406 -14.10 31.01 32.96
N VAL A 407 -13.13 30.38 33.65
CA VAL A 407 -11.98 29.73 32.99
C VAL A 407 -12.42 28.50 32.20
N GLN A 408 -13.37 27.72 32.73
CA GLN A 408 -13.94 26.57 32.02
C GLN A 408 -14.70 27.00 30.75
N ASN A 409 -15.59 27.99 30.87
CA ASN A 409 -16.35 28.53 29.74
C ASN A 409 -15.45 29.12 28.65
N ASN A 410 -14.38 29.83 29.04
CA ASN A 410 -13.39 30.38 28.11
C ASN A 410 -12.60 29.25 27.41
N LEU A 411 -12.18 28.21 28.14
CA LEU A 411 -11.50 27.04 27.57
C LEU A 411 -12.39 26.28 26.58
N MET A 412 -13.66 26.06 26.94
CA MET A 412 -14.64 25.45 26.05
C MET A 412 -14.88 26.28 24.80
N GLY A 413 -15.03 27.61 24.94
CA GLY A 413 -15.13 28.53 23.81
C GLY A 413 -13.93 28.44 22.87
N GLN A 414 -12.71 28.60 23.39
CA GLN A 414 -11.49 28.55 22.55
C GLN A 414 -11.30 27.22 21.82
N ILE A 415 -11.66 26.09 22.45
CA ILE A 415 -11.63 24.77 21.80
C ILE A 415 -12.72 24.66 20.71
N ALA A 416 -13.93 25.14 20.96
CA ALA A 416 -15.01 25.15 19.97
C ALA A 416 -14.69 26.03 18.74
N HIS A 417 -13.97 27.15 18.93
CA HIS A 417 -13.53 28.04 17.85
C HIS A 417 -12.39 27.47 16.98
N ILE A 418 -11.86 26.25 17.24
CA ILE A 418 -10.83 25.62 16.37
C ILE A 418 -11.37 25.35 14.95
N VAL A 419 -12.69 25.16 14.79
CA VAL A 419 -13.35 24.90 13.49
C VAL A 419 -13.27 26.09 12.53
N GLU A 420 -13.10 27.30 13.04
CA GLU A 420 -13.16 28.52 12.24
C GLU A 420 -11.91 28.68 11.35
N GLU A 421 -12.12 28.92 10.04
CA GLU A 421 -11.07 28.99 9.02
C GLU A 421 -9.96 30.01 9.36
N ASN A 422 -10.31 31.07 10.09
CA ASN A 422 -9.40 32.16 10.49
C ASN A 422 -8.80 31.98 11.90
N ASN A 423 -8.91 30.80 12.52
CA ASN A 423 -8.37 30.56 13.85
C ASN A 423 -6.82 30.68 13.85
N PRO A 424 -6.22 31.62 14.62
CA PRO A 424 -4.78 31.88 14.57
C PRO A 424 -3.95 30.73 15.14
N ILE A 425 -4.50 29.93 16.05
CA ILE A 425 -3.84 28.74 16.59
C ILE A 425 -3.84 27.62 15.56
N SER A 426 -4.97 27.39 14.88
CA SER A 426 -5.07 26.43 13.77
C SER A 426 -4.09 26.77 12.65
N SER A 427 -4.01 28.04 12.24
CA SER A 427 -3.04 28.52 11.24
C SER A 427 -1.58 28.38 11.70
N LEU A 428 -1.29 28.64 12.97
CA LEU A 428 0.05 28.50 13.54
C LEU A 428 0.51 27.03 13.59
N ILE A 429 -0.37 26.12 14.02
CA ILE A 429 -0.10 24.67 14.03
C ILE A 429 0.07 24.16 12.59
N ASP A 430 -0.77 24.60 11.65
CA ASP A 430 -0.66 24.23 10.24
C ASP A 430 0.69 24.64 9.64
N LYS A 431 1.11 25.90 9.82
CA LYS A 431 2.43 26.39 9.38
C LYS A 431 3.60 25.61 9.99
N ARG A 432 3.49 25.20 11.25
CA ARG A 432 4.50 24.35 11.93
C ARG A 432 4.55 22.94 11.36
N ILE A 433 3.39 22.35 11.06
CA ILE A 433 3.27 21.05 10.39
C ILE A 433 3.88 21.11 8.99
N GLN A 434 3.50 22.11 8.17
CA GLN A 434 4.07 22.32 6.84
C GLN A 434 5.60 22.49 6.90
N PHE A 435 6.11 23.29 7.85
CA PHE A 435 7.55 23.48 8.04
C PHE A 435 8.28 22.17 8.39
N PHE A 436 7.73 21.36 9.29
CA PHE A 436 8.28 20.04 9.64
C PHE A 436 8.29 19.11 8.43
N MET A 437 7.18 19.01 7.70
CA MET A 437 7.07 18.17 6.50
C MET A 437 8.01 18.63 5.38
N ARG A 438 8.15 19.94 5.15
CA ARG A 438 9.12 20.52 4.20
C ARG A 438 10.56 20.19 4.58
N SER A 439 10.89 20.29 5.87
CA SER A 439 12.21 19.92 6.39
C SER A 439 12.49 18.42 6.23
N LEU A 440 11.46 17.57 6.42
CA LEU A 440 11.55 16.13 6.26
C LEU A 440 11.77 15.71 4.81
N LEU A 441 11.03 16.29 3.85
CA LEU A 441 11.17 16.02 2.41
C LEU A 441 12.46 16.59 1.79
N ALA A 442 13.11 17.53 2.47
CA ALA A 442 14.43 18.05 2.07
C ALA A 442 15.60 17.14 2.51
N LEU A 443 15.38 16.22 3.45
CA LEU A 443 16.42 15.31 3.94
C LEU A 443 16.58 14.10 2.99
N PRO A 444 17.80 13.82 2.49
CA PRO A 444 18.03 12.65 1.62
C PRO A 444 17.93 11.30 2.36
N HIS A 445 17.99 11.30 3.70
CA HIS A 445 17.97 10.08 4.54
C HIS A 445 17.24 10.33 5.87
N PHE A 446 15.92 10.57 5.84
CA PHE A 446 15.12 10.84 7.04
C PHE A 446 15.23 9.74 8.13
N GLN A 447 15.45 8.48 7.74
CA GLN A 447 15.64 7.34 8.65
C GLN A 447 16.83 7.47 9.62
N LYS A 448 17.80 8.38 9.37
CA LYS A 448 19.01 8.55 10.20
C LYS A 448 18.98 9.78 11.10
N CYS A 449 18.16 10.78 10.77
CA CYS A 449 18.06 12.02 11.54
C CYS A 449 16.72 12.68 11.22
N MET A 450 15.82 12.75 12.22
CA MET A 450 14.56 13.48 12.09
C MET A 450 14.78 14.99 12.29
N PRO A 451 14.02 15.87 11.60
CA PRO A 451 14.03 17.30 11.88
C PRO A 451 13.68 17.60 13.34
N ALA A 452 14.23 18.68 13.90
CA ALA A 452 13.84 19.17 15.20
C ALA A 452 12.35 19.56 15.21
N MET A 453 11.58 18.99 16.15
CA MET A 453 10.13 19.20 16.22
C MET A 453 9.80 20.64 16.62
N PRO A 454 8.98 21.39 15.84
CA PRO A 454 8.57 22.74 16.20
C PRO A 454 7.83 22.80 17.54
N GLY A 455 8.05 23.88 18.30
CA GLY A 455 7.37 24.11 19.57
C GLY A 455 5.84 24.02 19.44
N GLY A 456 5.18 23.39 20.41
CA GLY A 456 3.74 23.11 20.38
C GLY A 456 3.33 21.82 19.67
N LEU A 457 4.18 21.24 18.82
CA LEU A 457 3.96 19.89 18.25
C LEU A 457 4.56 18.76 19.10
N ALA A 458 5.40 19.08 20.09
CA ALA A 458 6.06 18.10 20.97
C ALA A 458 5.11 17.11 21.67
N VAL A 459 3.85 17.50 21.92
CA VAL A 459 2.82 16.63 22.53
C VAL A 459 2.41 15.46 21.62
N ILE A 460 2.52 15.65 20.30
CA ILE A 460 2.18 14.68 19.26
C ILE A 460 3.43 14.21 18.48
N GLN A 461 4.62 14.33 19.09
CA GLN A 461 5.89 14.12 18.37
C GLN A 461 5.96 12.71 17.77
N THR A 462 5.67 11.67 18.55
CA THR A 462 5.76 10.27 18.12
C THR A 462 4.80 9.97 16.96
N GLU A 463 3.57 10.49 17.03
CA GLU A 463 2.57 10.32 15.99
C GLU A 463 2.92 11.11 14.72
N MET A 464 3.47 12.32 14.87
CA MET A 464 3.92 13.16 13.76
C MET A 464 5.17 12.58 13.05
N GLU A 465 6.11 12.00 13.81
CA GLU A 465 7.26 11.27 13.27
C GLU A 465 6.83 10.00 12.51
N LEU A 466 5.82 9.27 13.01
CA LEU A 466 5.25 8.11 12.32
C LEU A 466 4.58 8.51 10.99
N VAL A 467 3.63 9.46 11.02
CA VAL A 467 2.93 9.93 9.81
C VAL A 467 3.91 10.54 8.81
N GLY A 468 4.87 11.35 9.30
CA GLY A 468 5.91 11.95 8.48
C GLY A 468 6.82 10.90 7.81
N SER A 469 7.27 9.88 8.55
CA SER A 469 8.15 8.83 7.99
C SER A 469 7.42 7.94 6.96
N GLN A 470 6.15 7.63 7.19
CA GLN A 470 5.30 6.93 6.22
C GLN A 470 5.14 7.75 4.94
N TYR A 471 4.81 9.04 5.08
CA TYR A 471 4.68 9.97 3.96
C TYR A 471 5.99 10.14 3.16
N ALA A 472 7.10 10.35 3.86
CA ALA A 472 8.41 10.48 3.25
C ALA A 472 8.87 9.20 2.55
N SER A 473 8.46 8.02 3.05
CA SER A 473 8.72 6.74 2.38
C SER A 473 7.99 6.65 1.03
N ILE A 474 6.70 6.99 0.97
CA ILE A 474 5.91 7.02 -0.27
C ILE A 474 6.54 8.00 -1.26
N VAL A 475 6.77 9.26 -0.84
CA VAL A 475 7.37 10.29 -1.69
C VAL A 475 8.76 9.90 -2.21
N ASN A 476 9.60 9.31 -1.36
CA ASN A 476 10.96 8.90 -1.77
C ASN A 476 10.96 7.67 -2.69
N PHE A 477 10.03 6.73 -2.50
CA PHE A 477 9.85 5.61 -3.42
C PHE A 477 9.33 6.09 -4.78
N ASN A 478 8.27 6.91 -4.77
CA ASN A 478 7.67 7.53 -5.95
C ASN A 478 8.71 8.33 -6.77
N LYS A 479 9.56 9.13 -6.12
CA LYS A 479 10.69 9.82 -6.77
C LYS A 479 11.71 8.88 -7.42
N GLN A 480 11.96 7.69 -6.84
CA GLN A 480 12.89 6.71 -7.42
C GLN A 480 12.30 6.03 -8.67
N VAL A 481 11.02 5.68 -8.64
CA VAL A 481 10.32 5.11 -9.81
C VAL A 481 10.19 6.16 -10.91
N TYR A 482 9.52 7.27 -10.61
CA TYR A 482 9.01 8.21 -11.60
C TYR A 482 9.91 9.42 -11.89
N GLY A 483 11.02 9.57 -11.17
CA GLY A 483 12.00 10.65 -11.35
C GLY A 483 12.39 10.96 -12.81
N PRO A 484 12.64 9.96 -13.69
CA PRO A 484 12.93 10.19 -15.10
C PRO A 484 11.78 10.84 -15.89
N PHE A 485 10.51 10.52 -15.57
CA PHE A 485 9.35 11.16 -16.20
C PHE A 485 9.19 12.60 -15.71
N TYR A 486 9.32 12.83 -14.40
CA TYR A 486 9.32 14.18 -13.83
C TYR A 486 10.42 15.07 -14.41
N ALA A 487 11.64 14.55 -14.56
CA ALA A 487 12.75 15.27 -15.19
C ALA A 487 12.43 15.68 -16.65
N ASN A 488 11.75 14.82 -17.40
CA ASN A 488 11.30 15.14 -18.76
C ASN A 488 10.18 16.20 -18.80
N ILE A 489 9.23 16.16 -17.87
CA ILE A 489 8.18 17.18 -17.73
C ILE A 489 8.81 18.53 -17.34
N LEU A 490 9.61 18.55 -16.27
CA LEU A 490 10.32 19.74 -15.79
C LEU A 490 11.20 20.37 -16.87
N ARG A 491 11.92 19.56 -17.66
CA ARG A 491 12.70 20.04 -18.81
C ARG A 491 11.82 20.76 -19.84
N LYS A 492 10.68 20.18 -20.23
CA LYS A 492 9.74 20.80 -21.20
C LYS A 492 9.14 22.11 -20.68
N LEU A 493 8.80 22.16 -19.38
CA LEU A 493 8.15 23.33 -18.76
C LEU A 493 9.13 24.49 -18.47
N LEU A 494 10.32 24.18 -17.93
CA LEU A 494 11.32 25.19 -17.56
C LEU A 494 12.17 25.65 -18.76
N PHE A 495 12.35 24.77 -19.74
CA PHE A 495 13.07 25.05 -20.99
C PHE A 495 12.20 24.71 -22.21
N PRO A 496 11.13 25.48 -22.49
CA PRO A 496 10.45 25.37 -23.77
C PRO A 496 11.46 25.64 -24.88
N GLU A 497 11.65 24.68 -25.79
CA GLU A 497 12.48 24.92 -26.97
C GLU A 497 11.88 26.07 -27.76
N ALA A 498 12.61 27.19 -27.81
CA ALA A 498 12.25 28.29 -28.68
C ALA A 498 12.26 27.76 -30.10
N SER A 499 11.10 27.78 -30.77
CA SER A 499 10.96 27.42 -32.18
C SER A 499 12.04 28.16 -32.97
N MET A 500 12.99 27.42 -33.57
CA MET A 500 14.11 28.00 -34.29
C MET A 500 13.59 28.91 -35.40
N GLY A 501 13.63 30.23 -35.13
CA GLY A 501 13.31 31.24 -36.12
C GLY A 501 14.29 31.11 -37.27
N LYS A 502 13.76 30.97 -38.49
CA LYS A 502 14.56 31.07 -39.71
C LYS A 502 15.16 32.48 -39.76
N ALA A 503 16.43 32.61 -39.39
CA ALA A 503 17.23 33.76 -39.78
C ALA A 503 17.57 33.60 -41.27
N GLU A 504 16.82 34.28 -42.13
CA GLU A 504 17.18 34.44 -43.54
C GLU A 504 18.47 35.27 -43.61
N SER A 505 19.58 34.60 -43.93
CA SER A 505 20.82 35.31 -44.28
C SER A 505 20.77 35.69 -45.76
N GLU A 506 20.26 36.89 -46.04
CA GLU A 506 20.47 37.51 -47.35
C GLU A 506 21.98 37.68 -47.60
N THR A 507 22.50 36.97 -48.60
CA THR A 507 23.88 37.19 -49.08
C THR A 507 23.89 38.38 -50.04
N PRO A 508 24.70 39.44 -49.79
CA PRO A 508 24.84 40.52 -50.74
C PRO A 508 25.67 40.06 -51.96
N THR A 509 25.20 40.43 -53.14
CA THR A 509 25.87 40.16 -54.43
C THR A 509 27.15 40.99 -54.59
N ASN A 510 28.20 40.35 -55.10
CA ASN A 510 29.23 40.92 -55.99
C ASN A 510 29.88 39.79 -56.80
#